data_AF-A0A7S0C627-F1
#
_entry.id   AF-A0A7S0C627-F1
#
_cell.length_a   1.000
_cell.length_b   1.000
_cell.length_c   1.000
_cell.angle_alpha   90.00
_cell.angle_beta   90.00
_cell.angle_gamma   90.00
#
_symmetry.space_group_name_H-M   'P 1'
#
loop_
_entity.id
_entity.type
_entity.pdbx_description
1 polymer ?
#
loop_
_entity_poly.entity_id
_entity_poly.type
_entity_poly.pdbx_seq_one_letter_code
_entity_poly.pdbx_strand_id
1 'polypeptide(L)'
;LDFHQPNQEKEGYRVVGFAVEPMSIKHQYLNNFVWDGASTDGFTKPLQTCPLAGEGHLEKEYIAQAQIVEPFETILYTYEVTWNESPVKWASRWDVYLTEDHLIPAQVHWYSIANSIFIVLFLSILIASILVRNLRRDIAGYNALSTM
;
A
#
# COMPACT_ATOMS: atom_id res chain seq x y z
N LEU A 1 -4.98 13.09 11.20
CA LEU A 1 -3.55 13.37 11.43
C LEU A 1 -3.27 13.16 12.91
N ASP A 2 -2.33 12.29 13.20
CA ASP A 2 -1.97 11.99 14.58
C ASP A 2 -0.73 12.79 14.94
N PHE A 3 -0.76 13.50 16.06
CA PHE A 3 0.34 14.32 16.53
C PHE A 3 0.75 13.96 17.95
N HIS A 4 2.02 14.18 18.27
CA HIS A 4 2.58 13.90 19.58
C HIS A 4 3.42 15.09 20.04
N GLN A 5 3.26 15.48 21.31
CA GLN A 5 4.11 16.48 21.95
C GLN A 5 5.19 15.78 22.80
N PRO A 6 6.47 15.82 22.39
CA PRO A 6 7.53 15.07 23.07
C PRO A 6 7.94 15.68 24.42
N ASN A 7 7.67 16.97 24.66
CA ASN A 7 7.94 17.64 25.94
C ASN A 7 6.93 18.78 26.14
N GLN A 8 6.27 18.84 27.31
CA GLN A 8 5.32 19.90 27.63
C GLN A 8 6.00 21.27 27.82
N GLU A 9 7.31 21.29 28.05
CA GLU A 9 8.09 22.54 28.24
C GLU A 9 8.61 23.16 26.93
N LYS A 10 8.56 22.42 25.81
CA LYS A 10 8.97 22.94 24.49
C LYS A 10 7.74 23.15 23.62
N GLU A 11 7.62 24.33 23.03
CA GLU A 11 6.58 24.63 22.03
C GLU A 11 6.89 23.85 20.74
N GLY A 12 6.09 22.82 20.47
CA GLY A 12 6.16 22.12 19.19
C GLY A 12 5.49 20.75 19.21
N TYR A 13 4.63 20.52 18.23
CA TYR A 13 4.02 19.22 17.97
C TYR A 13 4.72 18.53 16.81
N ARG A 14 4.81 17.20 16.87
CA ARG A 14 5.33 16.37 15.77
C ARG A 14 4.23 15.50 15.24
N VAL A 15 4.03 15.47 13.93
CA VAL A 15 3.07 14.56 13.29
C VAL A 15 3.62 13.14 13.37
N VAL A 16 2.94 12.22 14.04
CA VAL A 16 3.39 10.82 14.24
C VAL A 16 2.57 9.80 13.45
N GLY A 17 1.47 10.21 12.82
CA GLY A 17 0.72 9.36 11.90
C GLY A 17 -0.13 10.19 10.94
N PHE A 18 -0.46 9.62 9.79
CA PHE A 18 -1.51 10.16 8.93
C PHE A 18 -2.31 9.00 8.35
N ALA A 19 -3.63 9.13 8.39
CA ALA A 19 -4.57 8.26 7.72
C ALA A 19 -5.31 9.11 6.69
N VAL A 20 -5.57 8.53 5.52
CA VAL A 20 -6.33 9.16 4.44
C VAL A 20 -7.53 8.28 4.16
N GLU A 21 -8.72 8.86 4.27
CA GLU A 21 -9.98 8.21 3.95
C GLU A 21 -10.53 8.83 2.66
N PRO A 22 -10.30 8.20 1.49
CA PRO A 22 -10.86 8.72 0.25
C PRO A 22 -12.37 8.49 0.22
N MET A 23 -13.12 9.53 -0.12
CA MET A 23 -14.57 9.50 -0.26
C MET A 23 -14.97 10.07 -1.62
N SER A 24 -15.93 9.42 -2.27
CA SER A 24 -16.57 9.96 -3.48
C SER A 24 -17.90 10.56 -3.08
N ILE A 25 -18.03 11.87 -3.24
CA ILE A 25 -19.21 12.64 -2.81
C ILE A 25 -19.59 13.59 -3.93
N LYS A 26 -20.85 13.53 -4.37
CA LYS A 26 -21.40 14.50 -5.29
C LYS A 26 -21.77 15.78 -4.53
N HIS A 27 -20.79 16.65 -4.32
CA HIS A 27 -20.97 17.87 -3.55
C HIS A 27 -22.00 18.82 -4.17
N GLN A 28 -22.83 19.41 -3.30
CA GLN A 28 -23.82 20.41 -3.68
C GLN A 28 -23.75 21.57 -2.69
N TYR A 29 -23.70 22.79 -3.21
CA TYR A 29 -23.78 23.98 -2.38
C TYR A 29 -25.21 24.22 -1.90
N LEU A 30 -25.31 24.87 -0.74
CA LEU A 30 -26.59 25.33 -0.24
C LEU A 30 -27.24 26.31 -1.23
N ASN A 31 -28.58 26.29 -1.31
CA ASN A 31 -29.37 27.16 -2.20
C ASN A 31 -29.06 27.01 -3.70
N ASN A 32 -28.58 25.84 -4.14
CA ASN A 32 -28.24 25.55 -5.53
C ASN A 32 -27.22 26.54 -6.13
N PHE A 33 -26.30 27.04 -5.30
CA PHE A 33 -25.21 27.86 -5.80
C PHE A 33 -24.31 27.04 -6.72
N VAL A 34 -23.99 27.57 -7.89
CA VAL A 34 -23.07 26.96 -8.85
C VAL A 34 -21.79 27.75 -8.83
N TRP A 35 -20.70 27.09 -8.46
CA TRP A 35 -19.39 27.71 -8.44
C TRP A 35 -18.77 27.67 -9.83
N ASP A 36 -18.17 28.79 -10.24
CA ASP A 36 -17.47 28.97 -11.50
C ASP A 36 -16.06 28.36 -11.52
N GLY A 37 -15.58 27.86 -10.38
CA GLY A 37 -14.25 27.26 -10.23
C GLY A 37 -13.12 28.28 -10.02
N ALA A 38 -13.42 29.57 -10.02
CA ALA A 38 -12.42 30.64 -9.97
C ALA A 38 -12.71 31.70 -8.90
N SER A 39 -13.97 31.99 -8.64
CA SER A 39 -14.38 32.98 -7.64
C SER A 39 -14.03 32.52 -6.23
N THR A 40 -13.64 33.45 -5.36
CA THR A 40 -13.39 33.16 -3.95
C THR A 40 -14.66 32.77 -3.19
N ASP A 41 -15.83 33.07 -3.76
CA ASP A 41 -17.12 32.81 -3.15
C ASP A 41 -17.34 31.32 -2.88
N GLY A 42 -16.87 30.45 -3.78
CA GLY A 42 -16.95 28.99 -3.61
C GLY A 42 -16.32 28.48 -2.31
N PHE A 43 -15.25 29.10 -1.81
CA PHE A 43 -14.59 28.66 -0.57
C PHE A 43 -15.34 29.04 0.70
N THR A 44 -16.24 30.03 0.62
CA THR A 44 -16.96 30.56 1.80
C THR A 44 -18.40 30.08 1.88
N LYS A 45 -18.97 29.58 0.77
CA LYS A 45 -20.35 29.10 0.73
C LYS A 45 -20.44 27.69 1.34
N PRO A 46 -21.43 27.45 2.21
CA PRO A 46 -21.59 26.13 2.84
C PRO A 46 -22.06 25.09 1.82
N LEU A 47 -21.57 23.87 1.99
CA LEU A 47 -22.01 22.69 1.24
C LEU A 47 -23.16 22.00 1.97
N GLN A 48 -24.25 21.73 1.26
CA GLN A 48 -25.36 20.94 1.80
C GLN A 48 -24.96 19.50 2.10
N THR A 49 -24.02 18.97 1.32
CA THR A 49 -23.49 17.60 1.47
C THR A 49 -22.51 17.45 2.63
N CYS A 50 -22.12 18.55 3.28
CA CYS A 50 -21.19 18.56 4.40
C CYS A 50 -21.85 19.26 5.60
N PRO A 51 -22.83 18.62 6.26
CA PRO A 51 -23.60 19.24 7.33
C PRO A 51 -22.76 19.55 8.57
N LEU A 52 -21.64 18.85 8.74
CA LEU A 52 -20.72 18.96 9.88
C LEU A 52 -19.57 19.94 9.63
N ALA A 53 -19.70 20.90 8.71
CA ALA A 53 -18.64 21.85 8.41
C ALA A 53 -18.19 22.62 9.68
N GLY A 54 -17.13 22.12 10.34
CA GLY A 54 -16.59 22.63 11.60
C GLY A 54 -16.99 21.91 12.88
N GLU A 55 -17.88 20.90 12.86
CA GLU A 55 -18.38 20.20 14.07
C GLU A 55 -17.98 18.72 14.17
N GLY A 56 -17.29 18.16 13.17
CA GLY A 56 -16.75 16.80 13.25
C GLY A 56 -16.35 16.20 11.90
N HIS A 57 -15.67 15.05 11.96
CA HIS A 57 -15.20 14.30 10.80
C HIS A 57 -16.37 13.73 10.00
N LEU A 58 -16.34 13.90 8.67
CA LEU A 58 -17.37 13.35 7.80
C LEU A 58 -17.29 11.81 7.74
N GLU A 59 -18.35 11.14 8.21
CA GLU A 59 -18.48 9.69 8.12
C GLU A 59 -19.20 9.25 6.82
N LYS A 60 -18.99 7.99 6.41
CA LYS A 60 -19.52 7.46 5.13
C LYS A 60 -21.04 7.42 5.09
N GLU A 61 -21.68 7.31 6.24
CA GLU A 61 -23.12 7.25 6.45
C GLU A 61 -23.82 8.55 6.01
N TYR A 62 -23.12 9.69 6.03
CA TYR A 62 -23.65 10.98 5.61
C TYR A 62 -23.56 11.22 4.10
N ILE A 63 -22.95 10.31 3.33
CA ILE A 63 -22.85 10.42 1.88
C ILE A 63 -24.19 10.04 1.24
N ALA A 64 -24.95 11.04 0.79
CA ALA A 64 -26.20 10.82 0.07
C ALA A 64 -26.00 10.26 -1.35
N GLN A 65 -24.93 10.69 -2.04
CA GLN A 65 -24.65 10.28 -3.43
C GLN A 65 -23.16 10.32 -3.74
N ALA A 66 -22.65 9.28 -4.39
CA ALA A 66 -21.29 9.22 -4.91
C ALA A 66 -21.14 10.05 -6.19
N GLN A 67 -19.97 10.69 -6.39
CA GLN A 67 -19.65 11.40 -7.61
C GLN A 67 -19.31 10.39 -8.72
N ILE A 68 -20.08 10.42 -9.80
CA ILE A 68 -19.79 9.72 -11.06
C ILE A 68 -18.93 10.67 -11.90
N VAL A 69 -17.95 10.16 -12.63
CA VAL A 69 -17.03 10.99 -13.42
C VAL A 69 -17.44 10.92 -14.89
N GLU A 70 -17.89 12.05 -15.45
CA GLU A 70 -18.18 12.19 -16.87
C GLU A 70 -17.21 13.14 -17.59
N PRO A 71 -16.98 12.97 -18.92
CA PRO A 71 -16.17 13.90 -19.68
C PRO A 71 -16.71 15.33 -19.58
N PHE A 72 -15.81 16.28 -19.33
CA PHE A 72 -16.11 17.72 -19.19
C PHE A 72 -16.98 18.09 -17.98
N GLU A 73 -17.15 17.18 -17.01
CA GLU A 73 -17.81 17.48 -15.74
C GLU A 73 -16.86 18.18 -14.76
N THR A 74 -17.36 19.21 -14.07
CA THR A 74 -16.62 19.90 -13.00
C THR A 74 -16.78 19.14 -11.68
N ILE A 75 -15.68 18.67 -11.12
CA ILE A 75 -15.65 17.95 -9.84
C ILE A 75 -15.13 18.89 -8.74
N LEU A 76 -15.89 19.03 -7.66
CA LEU A 76 -15.45 19.75 -6.48
C LEU A 76 -14.58 18.84 -5.60
N TYR A 77 -13.36 19.27 -5.35
CA TYR A 77 -12.46 18.60 -4.40
C TYR A 77 -12.51 19.30 -3.06
N THR A 78 -12.83 18.55 -2.02
CA THR A 78 -12.75 18.99 -0.64
C THR A 78 -11.87 18.05 0.15
N TYR A 79 -11.25 18.56 1.21
CA TYR A 79 -10.52 17.75 2.16
C TYR A 79 -10.85 18.22 3.57
N GLU A 80 -10.82 17.28 4.50
CA GLU A 80 -10.96 17.53 5.92
C GLU A 80 -9.69 17.03 6.64
N VAL A 81 -9.30 17.75 7.69
CA VAL A 81 -8.15 17.39 8.51
C VAL A 81 -8.56 17.36 9.97
N THR A 82 -8.67 16.15 10.51
CA THR A 82 -8.87 15.92 11.94
C THR A 82 -7.52 15.74 12.61
N TRP A 83 -7.26 16.47 13.70
CA TRP A 83 -6.04 16.37 14.49
C TRP A 83 -6.31 15.58 15.76
N ASN A 84 -5.63 14.44 15.93
CA ASN A 84 -5.77 13.57 17.08
C ASN A 84 -4.45 13.48 17.85
N GLU A 85 -4.50 13.64 19.16
CA GLU A 85 -3.31 13.42 19.99
C GLU A 85 -3.00 11.93 20.08
N SER A 86 -1.73 11.57 19.89
CA SER A 86 -1.25 10.19 19.91
C SER A 86 -0.19 9.98 21.00
N PRO A 87 -0.27 8.85 21.73
CA PRO A 87 0.75 8.48 22.70
C PRO A 87 2.05 8.00 22.03
N VAL A 88 2.04 7.76 20.72
CA VAL A 88 3.19 7.24 19.97
C VAL A 88 4.25 8.33 19.84
N LYS A 89 5.46 8.06 20.35
CA LYS A 89 6.59 8.96 20.17
C LYS A 89 7.04 8.92 18.71
N TRP A 90 7.49 10.07 18.18
CA TRP A 90 8.04 10.13 16.82
C TRP A 90 9.11 9.07 16.54
N ALA A 91 9.98 8.79 17.52
CA ALA A 91 11.04 7.79 17.40
C ALA A 91 10.52 6.36 17.21
N SER A 92 9.37 6.02 17.79
CA SER A 92 8.75 4.69 17.74
C SER A 92 7.69 4.57 16.65
N ARG A 93 7.54 5.57 15.76
CA ARG A 93 6.56 5.52 14.66
C ARG A 93 6.79 4.30 13.75
N TRP A 94 8.06 4.03 13.44
CA TRP A 94 8.44 2.95 12.52
C TRP A 94 8.31 1.56 13.13
N ASP A 95 8.19 1.47 14.46
CA ASP A 95 8.07 0.21 15.16
C ASP A 95 6.85 -0.57 14.64
N VAL A 96 5.74 0.10 14.31
CA VAL A 96 4.54 -0.57 13.77
C VAL A 96 4.90 -1.38 12.52
N TYR A 97 5.60 -0.78 11.56
CA TYR A 97 6.00 -1.43 10.31
C TYR A 97 7.05 -2.52 10.52
N LEU A 98 7.90 -2.39 11.54
CA LEU A 98 8.90 -3.40 11.89
C LEU A 98 8.27 -4.60 12.61
N THR A 99 7.21 -4.38 13.39
CA THR A 99 6.34 -5.45 13.89
C THR A 99 5.29 -5.90 12.86
N GLU A 100 5.25 -5.39 11.63
CA GLU A 100 4.37 -5.97 10.60
C GLU A 100 5.04 -7.08 9.78
N ASP A 101 6.30 -7.43 10.06
CA ASP A 101 7.02 -8.56 9.43
C ASP A 101 6.31 -9.93 9.58
N HIS A 102 5.23 -10.01 10.36
CA HIS A 102 4.39 -11.20 10.56
C HIS A 102 3.05 -11.18 9.80
N LEU A 103 2.69 -10.08 9.12
CA LEU A 103 1.41 -9.94 8.41
C LEU A 103 1.46 -10.45 6.96
N ILE A 104 2.64 -10.66 6.39
CA ILE A 104 2.80 -11.45 5.16
C ILE A 104 2.87 -12.90 5.62
N PRO A 105 1.84 -13.74 5.39
CA PRO A 105 1.89 -15.12 5.83
C PRO A 105 3.09 -15.80 5.16
N ALA A 106 4.11 -16.13 5.96
CA ALA A 106 5.29 -16.88 5.55
C ALA A 106 4.96 -18.18 4.80
N GLN A 107 3.69 -18.60 4.86
CA GLN A 107 3.09 -19.71 4.14
C GLN A 107 3.14 -19.57 2.60
N VAL A 108 3.23 -18.36 2.02
CA VAL A 108 3.28 -18.20 0.55
C VAL A 108 4.71 -18.27 0.01
N HIS A 109 5.71 -17.85 0.79
CA HIS A 109 7.11 -17.81 0.33
C HIS A 109 7.80 -19.18 0.30
N TRP A 110 7.50 -20.09 1.22
CA TRP A 110 8.17 -21.39 1.24
C TRP A 110 7.78 -22.29 0.05
N TYR A 111 6.59 -22.08 -0.55
CA TYR A 111 6.15 -22.85 -1.72
C TYR A 111 7.01 -22.57 -2.96
N SER A 112 7.38 -21.30 -3.21
CA SER A 112 8.25 -20.94 -4.32
C SER A 112 9.70 -21.40 -4.10
N ILE A 113 10.16 -21.41 -2.84
CA ILE A 113 11.47 -21.96 -2.45
C ILE A 113 11.50 -23.48 -2.65
N ALA A 114 10.47 -24.21 -2.21
CA ALA A 114 10.39 -25.66 -2.41
C ALA A 114 10.35 -26.01 -3.91
N ASN A 115 9.55 -25.29 -4.69
CA ASN A 115 9.43 -25.49 -6.13
C ASN A 115 10.77 -25.30 -6.87
N SER A 116 11.55 -24.28 -6.50
CA SER A 116 12.86 -24.04 -7.12
C SER A 116 13.88 -25.13 -6.74
N ILE A 117 13.87 -25.62 -5.50
CA ILE A 117 14.74 -26.72 -5.05
C ILE A 117 14.45 -28.00 -5.84
N PHE A 118 13.17 -28.34 -6.05
CA PHE A 118 12.80 -29.53 -6.83
C PHE A 118 13.32 -29.47 -8.27
N ILE A 119 13.21 -28.30 -8.92
CA ILE A 119 13.70 -28.10 -10.30
C ILE A 119 15.23 -28.25 -10.36
N VAL A 120 15.96 -27.64 -9.42
CA VAL A 120 17.44 -27.71 -9.39
C VAL A 120 17.91 -29.14 -9.19
N LEU A 121 17.34 -29.87 -8.22
CA LEU A 121 17.70 -31.27 -7.97
C LEU A 121 17.43 -32.17 -9.19
N PHE A 122 16.29 -31.99 -9.85
CA PHE A 122 15.94 -32.75 -11.04
C PHE A 122 16.94 -32.50 -12.18
N LEU A 123 17.28 -31.23 -12.44
CA LEU A 123 18.26 -30.86 -13.47
C LEU A 123 19.66 -31.41 -13.14
N SER A 124 20.09 -31.37 -11.88
CA SER A 124 21.38 -31.94 -11.45
C SER A 124 21.45 -33.45 -11.67
N ILE A 125 20.38 -34.19 -11.35
CA ILE A 125 20.32 -35.65 -11.58
C ILE A 125 20.38 -35.98 -13.07
N LEU A 126 19.65 -35.23 -13.90
CA LEU A 126 19.69 -35.41 -15.36
C LEU A 126 21.11 -35.20 -15.91
N ILE A 127 21.76 -34.10 -15.53
CA ILE A 127 23.14 -33.80 -15.95
C ILE A 127 24.11 -34.90 -15.49
N ALA A 128 24.01 -35.34 -14.23
CA ALA A 128 24.85 -36.39 -13.69
C ALA A 128 24.66 -37.72 -14.44
N SER A 129 23.42 -38.07 -14.79
CA SER A 129 23.14 -39.30 -15.55
C SER A 129 23.77 -39.29 -16.95
N ILE A 130 23.74 -38.14 -17.63
CA ILE A 130 24.35 -37.94 -18.95
C ILE A 130 25.87 -38.01 -18.84
N LEU A 131 26.47 -37.37 -17.84
CA LEU A 131 27.91 -37.42 -17.58
C LEU A 131 28.38 -38.85 -17.29
N VAL A 132 27.71 -39.58 -16.40
CA VAL A 132 28.06 -40.98 -16.08
C VAL A 132 27.94 -41.87 -17.31
N ARG A 133 26.90 -41.68 -18.14
CA ARG A 133 26.73 -42.44 -19.38
C ARG A 133 27.85 -42.17 -20.38
N ASN A 134 28.25 -40.92 -20.55
CA ASN A 134 29.38 -40.57 -21.43
C ASN A 134 30.70 -41.11 -20.89
N LEU A 135 31.00 -40.90 -19.59
CA LEU A 135 32.22 -41.42 -18.96
C LEU A 135 32.34 -42.94 -19.06
N ARG A 136 31.25 -43.68 -18.81
CA ARG A 136 31.26 -45.15 -18.97
C ARG A 136 31.58 -45.57 -20.40
N ARG A 137 31.04 -44.86 -21.39
CA ARG A 137 31.28 -45.14 -22.81
C ARG A 137 32.72 -44.81 -23.21
N ASP A 138 33.24 -43.69 -22.74
CA ASP A 138 34.61 -43.25 -23.03
C ASP A 138 35.62 -44.20 -22.38
N ILE A 139 35.45 -44.56 -21.10
CA ILE A 139 36.32 -45.53 -20.41
C ILE A 139 36.33 -46.90 -21.12
N ALA A 140 35.16 -47.39 -21.57
CA ALA A 140 35.08 -48.65 -22.31
C ALA A 140 35.80 -48.57 -23.68
N GLY A 141 35.76 -47.41 -24.35
CA GLY A 141 36.48 -47.18 -25.59
C GLY A 141 38.01 -47.09 -25.41
N TYR A 142 38.48 -46.40 -24.37
CA TYR A 142 39.91 -46.32 -24.06
C TYR A 142 40.49 -47.69 -23.64
N ASN A 143 39.73 -48.48 -22.87
CA ASN A 143 40.15 -49.82 -22.46
C ASN A 143 40.22 -50.82 -23.63
N ALA A 144 39.43 -50.61 -24.69
CA ALA A 144 39.47 -51.47 -25.88
C ALA A 144 40.66 -51.14 -26.81
N LEU A 145 41.11 -49.88 -26.84
CA LEU A 145 42.25 -49.43 -27.63
C LEU A 145 43.60 -49.79 -26.98
N SER A 146 43.67 -49.88 -25.65
CA SER A 146 44.90 -50.28 -24.93
C SER A 146 45.18 -51.78 -24.96
N THR A 147 44.24 -52.60 -25.44
CA THR A 147 44.37 -54.06 -25.59
C THR A 147 44.66 -54.52 -27.03
N MET A 148 44.95 -53.60 -27.96
CA MET A 148 45.45 -53.92 -29.31
C MET A 148 46.93 -53.60 -29.44
#